data_AF-A0A9X0DHS1-F1
#
_entry.id   AF-A0A9X0DHS1-F1
#
_cell.length_a   1.000
_cell.length_b   1.000
_cell.length_c   1.000
_cell.angle_alpha   90.00
_cell.angle_beta   90.00
_cell.angle_gamma   90.00
#
_symmetry.space_group_name_H-M   'P 1'
#
loop_
_entity.id
_entity.type
_entity.pdbx_description
1 polymer ?
#
loop_
_entity_poly.entity_id
_entity_poly.type
_entity_poly.pdbx_seq_one_letter_code
_entity_poly.pdbx_strand_id
1 'polypeptide(L)'
;MTDAFLNEFNLLKLTIKSWAENDTPNSLSSSQKHTLNARLEEQIVTLNKSFCLAFDIAMTGIRGIIRANILPTLKGSIKASTEKAEQACRDLMNSDTSYQTWKAICRRFGRFNNRKNVNYDWNGVFLEPFLGHLATPWDQVFNNQMQHIHEKYSRNVVIAINRFSVDIKPLLQDMSEASASNLPIEFLAKIPYLNRKITSAVSASLESAQNQAQEIHRLIEPLIQQHLQPAYESCSQESSK
;
A
#
# COMPACT_ATOMS: atom_id res chain seq x y z
N MET A 1 9.41 3.54 -6.88
CA MET A 1 8.38 3.61 -7.95
C MET A 1 8.48 4.90 -8.74
N THR A 2 8.67 6.05 -8.08
CA THR A 2 9.12 7.31 -8.68
C THR A 2 10.35 7.13 -9.57
N ASP A 3 11.34 6.36 -9.15
CA ASP A 3 12.61 6.20 -9.89
C ASP A 3 12.46 5.55 -11.27
N ALA A 4 11.58 4.56 -11.44
CA ALA A 4 11.43 3.88 -12.73
C ALA A 4 10.77 4.78 -13.77
N PHE A 5 9.76 5.56 -13.38
CA PHE A 5 9.15 6.54 -14.28
C PHE A 5 10.08 7.72 -14.54
N LEU A 6 10.71 8.28 -13.50
CA LEU A 6 11.70 9.34 -13.67
C LEU A 6 12.84 8.89 -14.58
N ASN A 7 13.26 7.62 -14.48
CA ASN A 7 14.25 7.06 -15.40
C ASN A 7 13.75 7.02 -16.84
N GLU A 8 12.53 6.57 -17.11
CA GLU A 8 11.99 6.61 -18.48
C GLU A 8 11.80 8.03 -19.02
N PHE A 9 11.39 8.96 -18.16
CA PHE A 9 11.25 10.35 -18.55
C PHE A 9 12.61 11.01 -18.79
N ASN A 10 13.61 10.67 -17.98
CA ASN A 10 15.00 11.08 -18.17
C ASN A 10 15.58 10.47 -19.44
N LEU A 11 15.26 9.20 -19.75
CA LEU A 11 15.62 8.58 -21.03
C LEU A 11 14.96 9.30 -22.21
N LEU A 12 13.69 9.66 -22.09
CA LEU A 12 12.99 10.45 -23.11
C LEU A 12 13.67 11.80 -23.32
N LYS A 13 13.99 12.51 -22.24
CA LYS A 13 14.75 13.78 -22.25
C LYS A 13 16.10 13.62 -22.93
N LEU A 14 16.89 12.62 -22.53
CA LEU A 14 18.21 12.34 -23.10
C LEU A 14 18.10 12.01 -24.60
N THR A 15 17.06 11.27 -24.99
CA THR A 15 16.81 10.95 -26.41
C THR A 15 16.51 12.22 -27.21
N ILE A 16 15.67 13.13 -26.68
CA ILE A 16 15.34 14.40 -27.34
C ILE A 16 16.59 15.30 -27.44
N LYS A 17 17.38 15.40 -26.38
CA LYS A 17 18.63 16.18 -26.36
C LYS A 17 19.64 15.63 -27.37
N SER A 18 19.88 14.32 -27.34
CA SER A 18 20.81 13.67 -28.27
C SER A 18 20.39 13.85 -29.73
N TRP A 19 19.09 13.73 -30.01
CA TRP A 19 18.57 14.02 -31.35
C TRP A 19 18.83 15.46 -31.78
N ALA A 20 18.56 16.43 -30.91
CA ALA A 20 18.74 17.85 -31.20
C ALA A 20 20.23 18.24 -31.39
N GLU A 21 21.14 17.49 -30.76
CA GLU A 21 22.59 17.75 -30.81
C GLU A 21 23.27 17.11 -32.04
N ASN A 22 22.68 16.11 -32.68
CA ASN A 22 23.27 15.45 -33.85
C ASN A 22 23.24 16.37 -35.09
N ASP A 23 24.42 16.75 -35.58
CA ASP A 23 24.59 17.58 -36.77
C ASP A 23 24.32 16.76 -38.05
N THR A 24 23.09 16.85 -38.53
CA THR A 24 22.66 16.39 -39.85
C THR A 24 22.43 17.60 -40.77
N PRO A 25 22.32 17.44 -42.10
CA PRO A 25 22.15 18.57 -43.04
C PRO A 25 20.94 19.48 -42.73
N ASN A 26 19.97 18.97 -41.98
CA ASN A 26 18.79 19.68 -41.50
C ASN A 26 18.79 19.84 -39.96
N SER A 27 19.96 20.02 -39.35
CA SER A 27 20.07 20.18 -37.89
C SER A 27 19.44 21.49 -37.42
N LEU A 28 18.88 21.47 -36.22
CA LEU A 28 18.38 22.67 -35.55
C LEU A 28 19.49 23.73 -35.39
N SER A 29 19.13 25.00 -35.54
CA SER A 29 20.03 26.12 -35.23
C SER A 29 20.35 26.18 -33.73
N SER A 30 21.44 26.86 -33.37
CA SER A 30 21.85 27.00 -31.96
C SER A 30 20.76 27.64 -31.08
N SER A 31 20.01 28.62 -31.62
CA SER A 31 18.89 29.26 -30.92
C SER A 31 17.71 28.29 -30.74
N GLN A 32 17.39 27.48 -31.75
CA GLN A 32 16.36 26.44 -31.66
C GLN A 32 16.73 25.35 -30.63
N LYS A 33 17.98 24.87 -30.65
CA LYS A 33 18.50 23.92 -29.64
C LYS A 33 18.37 24.50 -28.22
N HIS A 34 18.73 25.78 -28.03
CA HIS A 34 18.61 26.46 -26.74
C HIS A 34 17.16 26.58 -26.26
N THR A 35 16.26 27.05 -27.12
CA THR A 35 14.82 27.19 -26.82
C THR A 35 14.19 25.84 -26.49
N LEU A 36 14.51 24.79 -27.25
CA LEU A 36 14.04 23.43 -27.00
C LEU A 36 14.46 22.95 -25.62
N ASN A 37 15.75 23.09 -25.30
CA ASN A 37 16.29 22.68 -24.01
C ASN A 37 15.67 23.46 -22.85
N ALA A 38 15.58 24.78 -22.95
CA ALA A 38 14.99 25.62 -21.91
C ALA A 38 13.54 25.23 -21.62
N ARG A 39 12.73 25.04 -22.66
CA ARG A 39 11.32 24.68 -22.51
C ARG A 39 11.13 23.25 -22.00
N LEU A 40 11.95 22.29 -22.45
CA LEU A 40 11.91 20.92 -21.93
C LEU A 40 12.25 20.88 -20.44
N GLU A 41 13.28 21.60 -19.99
CA GLU A 41 13.64 21.66 -18.56
C GLU A 41 12.51 22.27 -17.72
N GLU A 42 11.92 23.38 -18.18
CA GLU A 42 10.78 24.02 -17.51
C GLU A 42 9.59 23.06 -17.35
N GLN A 43 9.26 22.33 -18.42
CA GLN A 43 8.15 21.39 -18.45
C GLN A 43 8.43 20.14 -17.59
N ILE A 44 9.67 19.66 -17.55
CA ILE A 44 10.10 18.57 -16.66
C ILE A 44 9.96 18.97 -15.19
N VAL A 45 10.43 20.17 -14.85
CA VAL A 45 10.32 20.69 -13.48
C VAL A 45 8.85 20.78 -13.07
N THR A 46 7.98 21.24 -13.97
CA THR A 46 6.53 21.34 -13.73
C THR A 46 5.88 19.96 -13.56
N LEU A 47 6.25 19.00 -14.40
CA LEU A 47 5.79 17.61 -14.30
C LEU A 47 6.22 16.98 -12.97
N ASN A 48 7.50 17.11 -12.60
CA ASN A 48 8.03 16.60 -11.33
C ASN A 48 7.34 17.21 -10.12
N LYS A 49 7.09 18.53 -10.11
CA LYS A 49 6.31 19.18 -9.04
C LYS A 49 4.90 18.59 -8.93
N SER A 50 4.24 18.34 -10.05
CA SER A 50 2.90 17.74 -10.08
C SER A 50 2.91 16.32 -9.52
N PHE A 51 3.97 15.55 -9.81
CA PHE A 51 4.15 14.20 -9.32
C PHE A 51 4.40 14.16 -7.82
N CYS A 52 5.31 15.00 -7.32
CA CYS A 52 5.57 15.12 -5.89
C CYS A 52 4.30 15.51 -5.13
N LEU A 53 3.56 16.51 -5.64
CA LEU A 53 2.30 16.91 -5.03
C LEU A 53 1.27 15.77 -5.01
N ALA A 54 1.11 15.05 -6.12
CA ALA A 54 0.20 13.91 -6.18
C ALA A 54 0.60 12.81 -5.18
N PHE A 55 1.91 12.55 -5.05
CA PHE A 55 2.46 11.58 -4.12
C PHE A 55 2.23 11.99 -2.66
N ASP A 56 2.51 13.25 -2.32
CA ASP A 56 2.33 13.77 -0.96
C ASP A 56 0.86 13.73 -0.53
N ILE A 57 -0.07 14.05 -1.44
CA ILE A 57 -1.51 13.93 -1.22
C ILE A 57 -1.89 12.47 -0.97
N ALA A 58 -1.39 11.54 -1.80
CA ALA A 58 -1.67 10.12 -1.64
C ALA A 58 -1.13 9.59 -0.30
N MET A 59 0.13 9.89 0.04
CA MET A 59 0.76 9.46 1.30
C MET A 59 0.08 10.05 2.52
N THR A 60 -0.32 11.32 2.45
CA THR A 60 -1.10 11.97 3.52
C THR A 60 -2.46 11.29 3.67
N GLY A 61 -3.14 10.98 2.56
CA GLY A 61 -4.40 10.24 2.55
C GLY A 61 -4.27 8.86 3.19
N ILE A 62 -3.24 8.09 2.80
CA ILE A 62 -2.96 6.74 3.34
C ILE A 62 -2.75 6.81 4.85
N ARG A 63 -1.88 7.72 5.31
CA ARG A 63 -1.64 7.93 6.75
C ARG A 63 -2.91 8.37 7.47
N GLY A 64 -3.71 9.22 6.83
CA GLY A 64 -4.99 9.71 7.34
C GLY A 64 -5.96 8.57 7.61
N ILE A 65 -6.20 7.69 6.62
CA ILE A 65 -7.15 6.59 6.77
C ILE A 65 -6.70 5.56 7.80
N ILE A 66 -5.40 5.27 7.90
CA ILE A 66 -4.86 4.36 8.93
C ILE A 66 -5.04 4.97 10.33
N ARG A 67 -4.69 6.25 10.50
CA ARG A 67 -4.84 6.93 11.80
C ARG A 67 -6.28 7.10 12.24
N ALA A 68 -7.19 7.33 11.29
CA ALA A 68 -8.60 7.56 11.58
C ALA A 68 -9.36 6.25 11.84
N ASN A 69 -9.00 5.16 11.16
CA ASN A 69 -9.81 3.94 11.19
C ASN A 69 -9.11 2.73 11.84
N ILE A 70 -7.80 2.55 11.68
CA ILE A 70 -7.11 1.39 12.28
C ILE A 70 -6.73 1.67 13.73
N LEU A 71 -6.05 2.78 14.01
CA LEU A 71 -5.54 3.05 15.36
C LEU A 71 -6.62 3.14 16.45
N PRO A 72 -7.77 3.81 16.22
CA PRO A 72 -8.83 3.85 17.23
C PRO A 72 -9.49 2.48 17.40
N THR A 73 -9.68 1.74 16.30
CA THR A 73 -10.23 0.39 16.33
C THR A 73 -9.34 -0.55 17.13
N LEU A 74 -8.00 -0.46 17.04
CA LEU A 74 -7.12 -1.29 17.87
C LEU A 74 -7.37 -1.07 19.38
N LYS A 75 -7.60 0.17 19.82
CA LYS A 75 -7.95 0.45 21.22
C LYS A 75 -9.31 -0.16 21.58
N GLY A 76 -10.28 -0.08 20.69
CA GLY A 76 -11.60 -0.71 20.84
C GLY A 76 -11.51 -2.24 20.90
N SER A 77 -10.73 -2.85 20.02
CA SER A 77 -10.46 -4.29 19.96
C SER A 77 -9.81 -4.79 21.25
N ILE A 78 -8.84 -4.06 21.80
CA ILE A 78 -8.22 -4.41 23.10
C ILE A 78 -9.29 -4.40 24.19
N LYS A 79 -10.06 -3.32 24.31
CA LYS A 79 -11.11 -3.20 25.34
C LYS A 79 -12.15 -4.33 25.22
N ALA A 80 -12.68 -4.57 24.03
CA ALA A 80 -13.68 -5.60 23.78
C ALA A 80 -13.14 -7.01 24.05
N SER A 81 -11.89 -7.27 23.68
CA SER A 81 -11.20 -8.54 23.96
C SER A 81 -10.98 -8.74 25.45
N THR A 82 -10.55 -7.71 26.19
CA THR A 82 -10.39 -7.78 27.65
C THR A 82 -11.73 -8.07 28.35
N GLU A 83 -12.78 -7.32 28.04
CA GLU A 83 -14.11 -7.51 28.66
C GLU A 83 -14.65 -8.92 28.40
N LYS A 84 -14.52 -9.42 27.16
CA LYS A 84 -14.96 -10.77 26.81
C LYS A 84 -14.07 -11.86 27.37
N ALA A 85 -12.76 -11.63 27.49
CA ALA A 85 -11.84 -12.54 28.15
C ALA A 85 -12.17 -12.67 29.65
N GLU A 86 -12.44 -11.56 30.33
CA GLU A 86 -12.87 -11.58 31.74
C GLU A 86 -14.20 -12.32 31.92
N GLN A 87 -15.16 -12.09 31.03
CA GLN A 87 -16.43 -12.82 31.05
C GLN A 87 -16.21 -14.32 30.82
N ALA A 88 -15.40 -14.69 29.83
CA ALA A 88 -15.07 -16.08 29.56
C ALA A 88 -14.38 -16.75 30.77
N CYS A 89 -13.47 -16.04 31.44
CA CYS A 89 -12.85 -16.54 32.67
C CYS A 89 -13.88 -16.80 33.77
N ARG A 90 -14.84 -15.89 33.98
CA ARG A 90 -15.94 -16.10 34.95
C ARG A 90 -16.80 -17.30 34.59
N ASP A 91 -17.16 -17.44 33.31
CA ASP A 91 -17.97 -18.57 32.83
C ASP A 91 -17.22 -19.89 32.98
N LEU A 92 -15.91 -19.90 32.73
CA LEU A 92 -15.04 -21.06 32.92
C LEU A 92 -14.90 -21.44 34.40
N MET A 93 -14.76 -20.47 35.30
CA MET A 93 -14.72 -20.72 36.76
C MET A 93 -16.04 -21.31 37.28
N ASN A 94 -17.17 -20.90 36.70
CA ASN A 94 -18.49 -21.41 37.05
C ASN A 94 -18.87 -22.69 36.30
N SER A 95 -18.01 -23.19 35.42
CA SER A 95 -18.27 -24.41 34.65
C SER A 95 -17.96 -25.67 35.46
N ASP A 96 -18.68 -26.77 35.21
CA ASP A 96 -18.39 -28.11 35.75
C ASP A 96 -17.12 -28.76 35.14
N THR A 97 -16.18 -27.94 34.67
CA THR A 97 -14.92 -28.42 34.09
C THR A 97 -14.04 -28.97 35.21
N SER A 98 -13.82 -30.29 35.19
CA SER A 98 -12.93 -30.92 36.18
C SER A 98 -11.55 -30.28 36.17
N TYR A 99 -10.93 -30.20 37.35
CA TYR A 99 -9.57 -29.68 37.52
C TYR A 99 -8.54 -30.33 36.57
N GLN A 100 -8.67 -31.64 36.31
CA GLN A 100 -7.79 -32.36 35.39
C GLN A 100 -7.97 -31.91 33.94
N THR A 101 -9.21 -31.62 33.52
CA THR A 101 -9.50 -31.06 32.20
C THR A 101 -8.92 -29.65 32.07
N TRP A 102 -9.11 -28.81 33.08
CA TRP A 102 -8.54 -27.46 33.12
C TRP A 102 -7.01 -27.49 32.99
N LYS A 103 -6.35 -28.35 33.78
CA LYS A 103 -4.89 -28.56 33.71
C LYS A 103 -4.43 -29.07 32.35
N ALA A 104 -5.21 -29.95 31.71
CA ALA A 104 -4.92 -30.44 30.36
C ALA A 104 -5.03 -29.35 29.29
N ILE A 105 -6.00 -28.43 29.41
CA ILE A 105 -6.14 -27.26 28.54
C ILE A 105 -4.93 -26.34 28.68
N CYS A 106 -4.54 -25.98 29.91
CA CYS A 106 -3.39 -25.12 30.17
C CYS A 106 -2.07 -25.73 29.65
N ARG A 107 -1.83 -27.03 29.89
CA ARG A 107 -0.65 -27.75 29.36
C ARG A 107 -0.57 -27.79 27.83
N ARG A 108 -1.69 -27.57 27.15
CA ARG A 108 -1.79 -27.55 25.68
C ARG A 108 -2.10 -26.15 25.17
N PHE A 109 -1.74 -25.13 25.94
CA PHE A 109 -1.82 -23.72 25.55
C PHE A 109 -3.21 -23.30 25.06
N GLY A 110 -4.25 -23.71 25.80
CA GLY A 110 -5.63 -23.30 25.52
C GLY A 110 -6.39 -24.19 24.54
N ARG A 111 -5.78 -25.25 23.98
CA ARG A 111 -6.42 -26.17 23.03
C ARG A 111 -6.51 -27.60 23.55
N PHE A 112 -7.71 -28.14 23.68
CA PHE A 112 -7.91 -29.52 24.14
C PHE A 112 -9.18 -30.15 23.57
N ASN A 113 -9.07 -31.41 23.16
CA ASN A 113 -10.23 -32.24 22.83
C ASN A 113 -10.36 -33.33 23.89
N ASN A 114 -11.53 -33.43 24.52
CA ASN A 114 -11.81 -34.51 25.47
C ASN A 114 -12.39 -35.75 24.77
N ARG A 115 -12.49 -36.87 25.50
CA ARG A 115 -13.06 -38.14 24.98
C ARG A 115 -14.54 -38.06 24.61
N LYS A 116 -15.24 -36.99 25.00
CA LYS A 116 -16.64 -36.72 24.65
C LYS A 116 -16.77 -35.81 23.42
N ASN A 117 -15.68 -35.61 22.65
CA ASN A 117 -15.60 -34.71 21.50
C ASN A 117 -15.92 -33.23 21.82
N VAL A 118 -15.76 -32.81 23.08
CA VAL A 118 -15.80 -31.38 23.41
C VAL A 118 -14.46 -30.77 23.04
N ASN A 119 -14.50 -29.79 22.14
CA ASN A 119 -13.34 -29.01 21.72
C ASN A 119 -13.26 -27.72 22.54
N TYR A 120 -12.17 -27.57 23.28
CA TYR A 120 -11.83 -26.36 24.02
C TYR A 120 -10.80 -25.58 23.19
N ASP A 121 -11.16 -24.35 22.80
CA ASP A 121 -10.26 -23.41 22.14
C ASP A 121 -10.33 -22.05 22.84
N TRP A 122 -9.62 -21.92 23.96
CA TRP A 122 -9.58 -20.67 24.72
C TRP A 122 -8.88 -19.56 23.93
N ASN A 123 -7.91 -19.91 23.09
CA ASN A 123 -7.27 -18.94 22.21
C ASN A 123 -8.28 -18.32 21.25
N GLY A 124 -9.14 -19.13 20.62
CA GLY A 124 -10.25 -18.65 19.80
C GLY A 124 -11.21 -17.73 20.58
N VAL A 125 -11.55 -18.09 21.81
CA VAL A 125 -12.45 -17.29 22.68
C VAL A 125 -11.85 -15.91 22.99
N PHE A 126 -10.54 -15.81 23.25
CA PHE A 126 -9.89 -14.52 23.55
C PHE A 126 -9.60 -13.70 22.29
N LEU A 127 -9.38 -14.36 21.16
CA LEU A 127 -8.99 -13.73 19.90
C LEU A 127 -10.19 -13.23 19.07
N GLU A 128 -11.29 -13.98 19.05
CA GLU A 128 -12.51 -13.65 18.29
C GLU A 128 -12.98 -12.19 18.49
N PRO A 129 -13.07 -11.66 19.73
CA PRO A 129 -13.56 -10.31 19.94
C PRO A 129 -12.57 -9.26 19.42
N PHE A 130 -11.27 -9.55 19.49
CA PHE A 130 -10.23 -8.65 18.96
C PHE A 130 -10.31 -8.57 17.43
N LEU A 131 -10.28 -9.73 16.77
CA LEU A 131 -10.30 -9.83 15.31
C LEU A 131 -11.65 -9.40 14.73
N GLY A 132 -12.76 -9.76 15.38
CA GLY A 132 -14.10 -9.36 14.95
C GLY A 132 -14.27 -7.84 14.94
N HIS A 133 -13.76 -7.14 15.95
CA HIS A 133 -13.81 -5.68 16.00
C HIS A 133 -12.85 -5.02 14.99
N LEU A 134 -11.74 -5.69 14.63
CA LEU A 134 -10.76 -5.20 13.67
C LEU A 134 -11.15 -5.46 12.21
N ALA A 135 -11.89 -6.54 11.93
CA ALA A 135 -12.11 -7.06 10.58
C ALA A 135 -12.72 -6.01 9.63
N THR A 136 -13.82 -5.35 10.03
CA THR A 136 -14.50 -4.38 9.16
C THR A 136 -13.64 -3.14 8.90
N PRO A 137 -13.05 -2.46 9.90
CA PRO A 137 -12.14 -1.34 9.63
C PRO A 137 -10.89 -1.74 8.84
N TRP A 138 -10.38 -2.95 9.03
CA TRP A 138 -9.24 -3.48 8.28
C TRP A 138 -9.57 -3.60 6.78
N ASP A 139 -10.65 -4.30 6.45
CA ASP A 139 -11.12 -4.47 5.08
C ASP A 139 -11.44 -3.12 4.43
N GLN A 140 -12.15 -2.25 5.14
CA GLN A 140 -12.50 -0.92 4.65
C GLN A 140 -11.25 -0.08 4.31
N VAL A 141 -10.21 -0.13 5.13
CA VAL A 141 -8.98 0.65 4.90
C VAL A 141 -8.17 0.07 3.74
N PHE A 142 -7.85 -1.22 3.79
CA PHE A 142 -6.87 -1.81 2.88
C PHE A 142 -7.47 -2.27 1.54
N ASN A 143 -8.74 -2.68 1.52
CA ASN A 143 -9.38 -3.18 0.30
C ASN A 143 -10.25 -2.14 -0.41
N ASN A 144 -10.73 -1.10 0.30
CA ASN A 144 -11.58 -0.07 -0.30
C ASN A 144 -10.91 1.31 -0.36
N GLN A 145 -10.61 1.91 0.79
CA GLN A 145 -10.10 3.29 0.83
C GLN A 145 -8.70 3.41 0.20
N MET A 146 -7.83 2.43 0.43
CA MET A 146 -6.50 2.38 -0.18
C MET A 146 -6.58 2.29 -1.70
N GLN A 147 -7.52 1.52 -2.24
CA GLN A 147 -7.78 1.45 -3.68
C GLN A 147 -8.16 2.83 -4.22
N HIS A 148 -9.13 3.51 -3.58
CA HIS A 148 -9.56 4.84 -4.01
C HIS A 148 -8.40 5.87 -4.04
N ILE A 149 -7.51 5.83 -3.05
CA ILE A 149 -6.33 6.72 -3.02
C ILE A 149 -5.38 6.41 -4.18
N HIS A 150 -5.11 5.14 -4.46
CA HIS A 150 -4.23 4.74 -5.56
C HIS A 150 -4.83 5.11 -6.93
N GLU A 151 -6.13 4.92 -7.12
CA GLU A 151 -6.83 5.33 -8.35
C GLU A 151 -6.75 6.84 -8.56
N LYS A 152 -6.97 7.63 -7.49
CA LYS A 152 -6.85 9.09 -7.55
C LYS A 152 -5.42 9.53 -7.85
N TYR A 153 -4.43 8.89 -7.23
CA TYR A 153 -3.01 9.15 -7.50
C TYR A 153 -2.68 8.87 -8.98
N SER A 154 -3.02 7.68 -9.48
CA SER A 154 -2.81 7.29 -10.88
C SER A 154 -3.44 8.29 -11.84
N ARG A 155 -4.71 8.66 -11.60
CA ARG A 155 -5.42 9.66 -12.42
C ARG A 155 -4.71 11.01 -12.45
N ASN A 156 -4.27 11.51 -11.30
CA ASN A 156 -3.59 12.80 -11.22
C ASN A 156 -2.26 12.79 -11.98
N VAL A 157 -1.51 11.69 -11.88
CA VAL A 157 -0.26 11.48 -12.61
C VAL A 157 -0.48 11.43 -14.12
N VAL A 158 -1.49 10.67 -14.58
CA VAL A 158 -1.88 10.63 -16.01
C VAL A 158 -2.30 12.01 -16.53
N ILE A 159 -3.07 12.77 -15.73
CA ILE A 159 -3.44 14.16 -16.09
C ILE A 159 -2.19 15.02 -16.26
N ALA A 160 -1.21 14.90 -15.37
CA ALA A 160 0.03 15.67 -15.45
C ALA A 160 0.87 15.30 -16.68
N ILE A 161 0.98 14.00 -17.01
CA ILE A 161 1.66 13.53 -18.23
C ILE A 161 0.96 14.07 -19.49
N ASN A 162 -0.36 14.00 -19.53
CA ASN A 162 -1.12 14.49 -20.68
C ASN A 162 -1.01 16.00 -20.84
N ARG A 163 -1.01 16.76 -19.73
CA ARG A 163 -0.75 18.20 -19.76
C ARG A 163 0.64 18.50 -20.32
N PHE A 164 1.67 17.82 -19.82
CA PHE A 164 3.03 17.92 -20.39
C PHE A 164 3.03 17.68 -21.91
N SER A 165 2.36 16.62 -22.36
CA SER A 165 2.28 16.29 -23.79
C SER A 165 1.60 17.37 -24.61
N VAL A 166 0.54 18.01 -24.08
CA VAL A 166 -0.17 19.11 -24.75
C VAL A 166 0.73 20.35 -24.82
N ASP A 167 1.40 20.69 -23.72
CA ASP A 167 2.19 21.91 -23.58
C ASP A 167 3.47 21.90 -24.41
N ILE A 168 4.09 20.72 -24.61
CA ILE A 168 5.32 20.58 -25.40
C ILE A 168 5.04 20.33 -26.90
N LYS A 169 3.82 19.94 -27.27
CA LYS A 169 3.49 19.56 -28.65
C LYS A 169 3.76 20.64 -29.69
N PRO A 170 3.35 21.91 -29.51
CA PRO A 170 3.61 22.95 -30.51
C PRO A 170 5.11 23.12 -30.79
N LEU A 171 5.91 23.14 -29.73
CA LEU A 171 7.37 23.23 -29.85
C LEU A 171 7.96 22.05 -30.63
N LEU A 172 7.50 20.82 -30.35
CA LEU A 172 8.00 19.65 -31.07
C LEU A 172 7.54 19.63 -32.54
N GLN A 173 6.39 20.22 -32.86
CA GLN A 173 5.93 20.40 -34.25
C GLN A 173 6.81 21.42 -34.99
N ASP A 174 7.07 22.58 -34.41
CA ASP A 174 7.94 23.60 -35.01
C ASP A 174 9.35 23.05 -35.27
N MET A 175 9.88 22.26 -34.34
CA MET A 175 11.19 21.62 -34.46
C MET A 175 11.19 20.48 -35.49
N SER A 176 10.09 19.73 -35.60
CA SER A 176 9.92 18.68 -36.60
C SER A 176 9.94 19.26 -38.02
N GLU A 177 9.25 20.38 -38.23
CA GLU A 177 9.23 21.10 -39.51
C GLU A 177 10.60 21.70 -39.84
N ALA A 178 11.22 22.38 -38.88
CA ALA A 178 12.54 23.01 -39.07
C ALA A 178 13.66 22.02 -39.40
N SER A 179 13.56 20.79 -38.89
CA SER A 179 14.56 19.74 -39.09
C SER A 179 14.21 18.71 -40.16
N ALA A 180 13.03 18.82 -40.79
CA ALA A 180 12.47 17.80 -41.67
C ALA A 180 12.54 16.38 -41.06
N SER A 181 12.31 16.26 -39.75
CA SER A 181 12.43 15.02 -38.98
C SER A 181 11.15 14.73 -38.21
N ASN A 182 10.65 13.49 -38.25
CA ASN A 182 9.48 13.06 -37.49
C ASN A 182 9.79 12.60 -36.06
N LEU A 183 11.08 12.48 -35.70
CA LEU A 183 11.52 12.01 -34.38
C LEU A 183 10.89 12.80 -33.21
N PRO A 184 10.76 14.15 -33.26
CA PRO A 184 10.06 14.91 -32.22
C PRO A 184 8.62 14.47 -31.98
N ILE A 185 7.91 14.12 -33.06
CA ILE A 185 6.50 13.70 -33.01
C ILE A 185 6.38 12.26 -32.51
N GLU A 186 7.32 11.37 -32.89
CA GLU A 186 7.38 10.00 -32.39
C GLU A 186 7.54 9.94 -30.86
N PHE A 187 8.16 10.94 -30.24
CA PHE A 187 8.22 11.05 -28.77
C PHE A 187 6.84 11.21 -28.14
N LEU A 188 5.97 12.02 -28.73
CA LEU A 188 4.59 12.19 -28.26
C LEU A 188 3.79 10.90 -28.40
N ALA A 189 4.08 10.09 -29.42
CA ALA A 189 3.44 8.79 -29.62
C ALA A 189 3.73 7.78 -28.49
N LYS A 190 4.77 8.02 -27.67
CA LYS A 190 5.09 7.18 -26.49
C LYS A 190 4.25 7.52 -25.25
N ILE A 191 3.55 8.66 -25.22
CA ILE A 191 2.77 9.10 -24.06
C ILE A 191 1.69 8.08 -23.61
N PRO A 192 0.89 7.47 -24.52
CA PRO A 192 -0.07 6.44 -24.11
C PRO A 192 0.59 5.22 -23.46
N TYR A 193 1.79 4.84 -23.91
CA TYR A 193 2.55 3.75 -23.28
C TYR A 193 2.98 4.12 -21.86
N LEU A 194 3.50 5.34 -21.66
CA LEU A 194 3.88 5.84 -20.33
C LEU A 194 2.68 5.88 -19.37
N ASN A 195 1.52 6.34 -19.83
CA ASN A 195 0.28 6.35 -19.05
C ASN A 195 -0.16 4.94 -18.61
N ARG A 196 -0.10 3.96 -19.52
CA ARG A 196 -0.41 2.56 -19.16
C ARG A 196 0.58 2.02 -18.15
N LYS A 197 1.87 2.25 -18.38
CA LYS A 197 2.94 1.76 -17.50
C LYS A 197 2.83 2.32 -16.09
N ILE A 198 2.56 3.62 -15.94
CA ILE A 198 2.40 4.22 -14.60
C ILE A 198 1.15 3.69 -13.90
N THR A 199 0.05 3.51 -14.64
CA THR A 199 -1.17 2.90 -14.09
C THR A 199 -0.88 1.48 -13.58
N SER A 200 -0.21 0.65 -14.37
CA SER A 200 0.18 -0.70 -13.97
C SER A 200 1.13 -0.70 -12.76
N ALA A 201 2.09 0.22 -12.71
CA ALA A 201 2.99 0.34 -11.56
C ALA A 201 2.23 0.71 -10.28
N VAL A 202 1.28 1.65 -10.36
CA VAL A 202 0.44 2.03 -9.22
C VAL A 202 -0.45 0.87 -8.76
N SER A 203 -1.03 0.12 -9.69
CA SER A 203 -1.80 -1.09 -9.38
C SER A 203 -0.94 -2.15 -8.68
N ALA A 204 0.28 -2.39 -9.16
CA ALA A 204 1.21 -3.32 -8.50
C ALA A 204 1.62 -2.83 -7.09
N SER A 205 1.72 -1.51 -6.89
CA SER A 205 1.94 -0.93 -5.56
C SER A 205 0.81 -1.25 -4.60
N LEU A 206 -0.44 -1.11 -5.06
CA LEU A 206 -1.62 -1.38 -4.28
C LEU A 206 -1.68 -2.86 -3.89
N GLU A 207 -1.48 -3.75 -4.86
CA GLU A 207 -1.45 -5.20 -4.63
C GLU A 207 -0.36 -5.56 -3.61
N SER A 208 0.83 -4.99 -3.74
CA SER A 208 1.91 -5.20 -2.76
C SER A 208 1.52 -4.74 -1.36
N ALA A 209 0.88 -3.57 -1.24
CA ALA A 209 0.41 -3.04 0.06
C ALA A 209 -0.69 -3.92 0.67
N GLN A 210 -1.62 -4.41 -0.14
CA GLN A 210 -2.70 -5.31 0.30
C GLN A 210 -2.14 -6.66 0.76
N ASN A 211 -1.18 -7.23 0.03
CA ASN A 211 -0.48 -8.45 0.42
C ASN A 211 0.24 -8.27 1.76
N GLN A 212 0.96 -7.15 1.95
CA GLN A 212 1.61 -6.85 3.22
C GLN A 212 0.60 -6.71 4.37
N ALA A 213 -0.54 -6.06 4.12
CA ALA A 213 -1.61 -5.97 5.11
C ALA A 213 -2.15 -7.36 5.46
N GLN A 214 -2.37 -8.23 4.48
CA GLN A 214 -2.82 -9.60 4.73
C GLN A 214 -1.81 -10.39 5.59
N GLU A 215 -0.51 -10.25 5.31
CA GLU A 215 0.53 -10.88 6.12
C GLU A 215 0.53 -10.34 7.55
N ILE A 216 0.42 -9.02 7.75
CA ILE A 216 0.30 -8.44 9.10
C ILE A 216 -0.92 -9.01 9.82
N HIS A 217 -2.08 -9.09 9.15
CA HIS A 217 -3.30 -9.63 9.75
C HIS A 217 -3.13 -11.11 10.16
N ARG A 218 -2.44 -11.93 9.34
CA ARG A 218 -2.12 -13.33 9.64
C ARG A 218 -1.19 -13.49 10.86
N LEU A 219 -0.35 -12.50 11.13
CA LEU A 219 0.58 -12.52 12.27
C LEU A 219 -0.08 -12.14 13.61
N ILE A 220 -1.29 -11.58 13.62
CA ILE A 220 -1.97 -11.15 14.86
C ILE A 220 -2.25 -12.35 15.78
N GLU A 221 -2.86 -13.41 15.26
CA GLU A 221 -3.17 -14.63 16.03
C GLU A 221 -1.93 -15.25 16.70
N PRO A 222 -0.85 -15.59 15.96
CA PRO A 222 0.32 -16.23 16.57
C PRO A 222 1.01 -15.35 17.60
N LEU A 223 1.03 -14.03 17.41
CA LEU A 223 1.60 -13.10 18.39
C LEU A 223 0.78 -13.10 19.70
N ILE A 224 -0.55 -13.04 19.61
CA ILE A 224 -1.40 -13.08 20.80
C ILE A 224 -1.25 -14.42 21.52
N GLN A 225 -1.23 -15.55 20.78
CA GLN A 225 -1.02 -16.87 21.37
C GLN A 225 0.32 -16.99 22.09
N GLN A 226 1.40 -16.46 21.49
CA GLN A 226 2.72 -16.40 22.11
C GLN A 226 2.68 -15.60 23.43
N HIS A 227 1.96 -14.48 23.47
CA HIS A 227 1.81 -13.67 24.68
C HIS A 227 0.94 -14.33 25.76
N LEU A 228 0.02 -15.22 25.40
CA LEU A 228 -0.79 -15.99 26.36
C LEU A 228 -0.03 -17.17 26.98
N GLN A 229 1.05 -17.64 26.34
CA GLN A 229 1.79 -18.83 26.75
C GLN A 229 2.24 -18.81 28.23
N PRO A 230 2.83 -17.72 28.77
CA PRO A 230 3.30 -17.71 30.16
C PRO A 230 2.16 -17.86 31.18
N ALA A 231 0.96 -17.36 30.85
CA ALA A 231 -0.21 -17.51 31.71
C ALA A 231 -0.65 -18.99 31.74
N TYR A 232 -0.69 -19.65 30.58
CA TYR A 232 -0.98 -21.09 30.52
C TYR A 232 0.02 -21.94 31.28
N GLU A 233 1.31 -21.62 31.16
CA GLU A 233 2.37 -22.33 31.90
C GLU A 233 2.19 -22.17 33.40
N SER A 234 1.96 -20.95 33.88
CA SER A 234 1.73 -20.66 35.30
C SER A 234 0.53 -21.43 35.84
N CYS A 235 -0.62 -21.31 35.16
CA CYS A 235 -1.84 -22.05 35.46
C CYS A 235 -1.60 -23.57 35.48
N SER A 236 -0.81 -24.11 34.54
CA SER A 236 -0.54 -25.55 34.47
C SER A 236 0.26 -26.11 35.66
N GLN A 237 0.94 -25.26 36.43
CA GLN A 237 1.71 -25.66 37.60
C GLN A 237 0.92 -25.56 38.91
N GLU A 238 -0.30 -25.02 38.87
CA GLU A 238 -1.15 -24.98 40.04
C GLU A 238 -1.47 -26.40 40.54
N SER A 239 -1.82 -26.47 41.83
CA SER A 239 -2.27 -27.67 42.53
C SER A 239 -3.66 -27.39 43.11
N SER A 240 -4.56 -28.36 43.06
CA SER A 240 -5.90 -28.21 43.62
C SER A 240 -5.79 -27.98 45.12
N LYS A 241 -6.31 -26.87 45.63
CA LYS A 241 -6.67 -26.75 47.05
C LYS A 241 -7.98 -27.45 47.31
#